data_AF-A0A059G8W8-F1
#
_entry.id   AF-A0A059G8W8-F1
#
_cell.length_a   1.000
_cell.length_b   1.000
_cell.length_c   1.000
_cell.angle_alpha   90.00
_cell.angle_beta   90.00
_cell.angle_gamma   90.00
#
_symmetry.space_group_name_H-M   'P 1'
#
loop_
_entity.id
_entity.type
_entity.pdbx_description
1 polymer ?
#
loop_
_entity_poly.entity_id
_entity_poly.type
_entity_poly.pdbx_seq_one_letter_code
_entity_poly.pdbx_strand_id
1 'polypeptide(L)'
;MSILTYMDFPNLPPAQKKKMEEIEDRLREPGGRLPSVARLRERLQLLKDCTPAIERRQRVDFLIARATVLIAIPVLLIVYGKPFGFTMNESTKNLLLISTMVPVLTFGTWNFLKYRKLPLSTEYAQLEIQLIESILNRRDHAA
;
A
#
# COMPACT_ATOMS: atom_id res chain seq x y z
N MET A 1 -20.26 16.00 -0.04
CA MET A 1 -19.23 16.55 0.86
C MET A 1 -19.45 15.92 2.22
N SER A 2 -18.49 15.17 2.77
CA SER A 2 -18.72 14.45 4.02
C SER A 2 -18.43 15.33 5.24
N ILE A 3 -19.47 15.58 6.04
CA ILE A 3 -19.40 16.43 7.23
C ILE A 3 -18.61 15.75 8.36
N LEU A 4 -18.60 14.40 8.39
CA LEU A 4 -17.94 13.60 9.43
C LEU A 4 -16.42 13.78 9.40
N THR A 5 -15.81 13.74 8.21
CA THR A 5 -14.35 13.77 8.03
C THR A 5 -13.72 15.09 8.47
N TYR A 6 -14.40 16.22 8.24
CA TYR A 6 -13.87 17.54 8.58
C TYR A 6 -14.05 17.89 10.07
N MET A 7 -15.10 17.37 10.71
CA MET A 7 -15.35 17.62 12.14
C MET A 7 -14.52 16.72 13.06
N ASP A 8 -14.35 15.43 12.74
CA ASP A 8 -13.61 14.52 13.61
C ASP A 8 -12.10 14.60 13.43
N PHE A 9 -11.63 15.07 12.27
CA PHE A 9 -10.22 15.05 11.94
C PHE A 9 -9.72 16.41 11.42
N PRO A 10 -9.79 17.48 12.22
CA PRO A 10 -9.41 18.83 11.79
C PRO A 10 -7.92 18.92 11.42
N ASN A 11 -7.07 18.16 12.11
CA ASN A 11 -5.61 18.18 11.98
C ASN A 11 -5.06 17.34 10.81
N LEU A 12 -5.90 16.58 10.09
CA LEU A 12 -5.42 15.79 8.96
C LEU A 12 -5.04 16.69 7.76
N PRO A 13 -3.92 16.39 7.08
CA PRO A 13 -3.57 17.01 5.80
C PRO A 13 -4.70 16.87 4.76
N PRO A 14 -4.84 17.83 3.83
CA PRO A 14 -5.88 17.79 2.80
C PRO A 14 -5.90 16.49 1.98
N ALA A 15 -4.72 15.93 1.70
CA ALA A 15 -4.59 14.66 0.97
C ALA A 15 -5.13 13.47 1.76
N GLN A 16 -4.96 13.44 3.09
CA GLN A 16 -5.48 12.36 3.94
C GLN A 16 -7.00 12.51 4.15
N LYS A 17 -7.51 13.76 4.25
CA LYS A 17 -8.95 14.03 4.28
C LYS A 17 -9.65 13.51 3.02
N LYS A 18 -9.07 13.76 1.84
CA LYS A 18 -9.61 13.23 0.57
C LYS A 18 -9.64 11.70 0.54
N LYS A 19 -8.58 11.04 1.03
CA LYS A 19 -8.54 9.57 1.15
C LYS A 19 -9.60 9.04 2.12
N MET A 20 -9.83 9.73 3.24
CA MET A 20 -10.88 9.35 4.19
C MET A 20 -12.28 9.50 3.60
N GLU A 21 -12.56 10.57 2.85
CA GLU A 21 -13.83 10.70 2.13
C GLU A 21 -14.03 9.55 1.14
N GLU A 22 -12.99 9.15 0.42
CA GLU A 22 -13.04 8.00 -0.49
C GLU A 22 -13.26 6.68 0.25
N ILE A 23 -12.64 6.48 1.42
CA ILE A 23 -12.88 5.33 2.30
C ILE A 23 -14.34 5.32 2.76
N GLU A 24 -14.87 6.45 3.21
CA GLU A 24 -16.23 6.58 3.68
C GLU A 24 -17.23 6.27 2.56
N ASP A 25 -17.01 6.81 1.36
CA ASP A 25 -17.85 6.53 0.20
C ASP A 25 -17.80 5.06 -0.22
N ARG A 26 -16.65 4.39 -0.08
CA ARG A 26 -16.53 2.93 -0.28
C ARG A 26 -17.20 2.11 0.81
N LEU A 27 -17.31 2.64 2.03
CA LEU A 27 -18.00 1.98 3.13
C LEU A 27 -19.52 2.13 3.04
N ARG A 28 -20.04 3.15 2.36
CA ARG A 28 -21.48 3.35 2.18
C ARG A 28 -22.09 2.21 1.35
N GLU A 29 -23.17 1.65 1.88
CA GLU A 29 -23.95 0.62 1.21
C GLU A 29 -24.80 1.22 0.07
N PRO A 30 -25.34 0.42 -0.87
CA PRO A 30 -26.27 0.89 -1.89
C PRO A 30 -27.43 1.66 -1.23
N GLY A 31 -27.50 2.98 -1.49
CA GLY A 31 -28.42 3.89 -0.80
C GLY A 31 -27.73 4.93 0.10
N GLY A 32 -26.40 4.99 0.14
CA GLY A 32 -25.65 6.06 0.81
C GLY A 32 -25.64 5.97 2.34
N ARG A 33 -26.19 4.89 2.90
CA ARG A 33 -26.21 4.64 4.35
C ARG A 33 -24.88 4.03 4.79
N LEU A 34 -24.40 4.48 5.95
CA LEU A 34 -23.27 3.84 6.64
C LEU A 34 -23.66 2.42 7.10
N PRO A 35 -22.70 1.47 7.10
CA PRO A 35 -22.98 0.09 7.49
C PRO A 35 -23.51 -0.04 8.93
N SER A 36 -24.07 -1.21 9.24
CA SER A 36 -24.48 -1.54 10.61
C SER A 36 -23.26 -1.60 11.55
N VAL A 37 -23.49 -1.35 12.85
CA VAL A 37 -22.46 -1.39 13.89
C VAL A 37 -21.75 -2.75 13.92
N ALA A 38 -22.50 -3.84 13.74
CA ALA A 38 -21.94 -5.20 13.67
C ALA A 38 -20.95 -5.38 12.51
N ARG A 39 -21.31 -4.92 11.29
CA ARG A 39 -20.41 -4.98 10.12
C ARG A 39 -19.18 -4.09 10.28
N LEU A 40 -19.33 -2.93 10.90
CA LEU A 40 -18.22 -2.03 11.21
C LEU A 40 -17.23 -2.67 12.20
N ARG A 41 -17.72 -3.34 13.25
CA ARG A 41 -16.88 -4.06 14.22
C ARG A 41 -16.16 -5.26 13.58
N GLU A 42 -16.85 -6.04 12.75
CA GLU A 42 -16.25 -7.17 12.02
C GLU A 42 -15.12 -6.70 11.09
N ARG A 43 -15.35 -5.59 10.36
CA ARG A 43 -14.34 -5.00 9.48
C ARG A 43 -13.18 -4.39 10.25
N LEU A 44 -13.44 -3.74 11.39
CA LEU A 44 -12.40 -3.23 12.28
C LEU A 44 -11.48 -4.36 12.77
N GLN A 45 -12.09 -5.49 13.17
CA GLN A 45 -11.34 -6.65 13.66
C GLN A 45 -10.50 -7.29 12.55
N LEU A 46 -11.08 -7.48 11.36
CA LEU A 46 -10.34 -7.92 10.17
C LEU A 46 -9.15 -7.01 9.84
N LEU A 47 -9.34 -5.69 9.91
CA LEU A 47 -8.27 -4.72 9.66
C LEU A 47 -7.17 -4.78 10.72
N LYS A 48 -7.52 -4.90 12.00
CA LYS A 48 -6.56 -5.05 13.10
C LYS A 48 -5.76 -6.36 12.97
N ASP A 49 -6.43 -7.47 12.69
CA ASP A 49 -5.80 -8.78 12.50
C ASP A 49 -4.89 -8.81 11.26
N CYS A 50 -5.26 -8.06 10.22
CA CYS A 50 -4.48 -7.96 8.98
C CYS A 50 -3.40 -6.87 9.02
N THR A 51 -3.43 -5.92 9.97
CA THR A 51 -2.41 -4.86 10.13
C THR A 51 -0.97 -5.38 10.13
N PRO A 52 -0.60 -6.42 10.91
CA PRO A 52 0.77 -6.96 10.86
C PRO A 52 1.15 -7.54 9.50
N ALA A 53 0.19 -8.10 8.76
CA ALA A 53 0.42 -8.62 7.42
C ALA A 53 0.64 -7.49 6.39
N ILE A 54 -0.06 -6.36 6.53
CA ILE A 54 0.09 -5.16 5.68
C ILE A 54 1.44 -4.49 5.96
N GLU A 55 1.86 -4.38 7.22
CA GLU A 55 3.20 -3.87 7.57
C GLU A 55 4.30 -4.77 6.99
N ARG A 56 4.15 -6.09 7.11
CA ARG A 56 5.10 -7.04 6.54
C ARG A 56 5.20 -6.91 5.03
N ARG A 57 4.06 -6.75 4.34
CA ARG A 57 4.02 -6.48 2.89
C ARG A 57 4.83 -5.23 2.55
N GLN A 58 4.58 -4.11 3.23
CA GLN A 58 5.28 -2.86 2.95
C GLN A 58 6.79 -2.95 3.18
N ARG A 59 7.24 -3.64 4.25
CA ARG A 59 8.67 -3.87 4.46
C ARG A 59 9.29 -4.67 3.32
N VAL A 60 8.60 -5.70 2.84
CA VAL A 60 9.10 -6.51 1.71
C VAL A 60 9.08 -5.70 0.41
N ASP A 61 8.03 -4.94 0.13
CA ASP A 61 7.95 -4.05 -1.03
C ASP A 61 9.07 -3.00 -0.99
N PHE A 62 9.37 -2.43 0.18
CA PHE A 62 10.49 -1.50 0.36
C PHE A 62 11.85 -2.17 0.12
N LEU A 63 12.05 -3.40 0.63
CA LEU A 63 13.27 -4.16 0.39
C LEU A 63 13.46 -4.47 -1.10
N ILE A 64 12.38 -4.84 -1.81
CA ILE A 64 12.40 -5.08 -3.25
C ILE A 64 12.73 -3.79 -3.99
N ALA A 65 12.03 -2.70 -3.69
CA ALA A 65 12.30 -1.39 -4.30
C ALA A 65 13.75 -0.96 -4.09
N ARG A 66 14.28 -1.15 -2.87
CA ARG A 66 15.68 -0.86 -2.55
C ARG A 66 16.64 -1.74 -3.33
N ALA A 67 16.37 -3.04 -3.46
CA ALA A 67 17.20 -3.94 -4.27
C ALA A 67 17.18 -3.54 -5.75
N THR A 68 16.03 -3.15 -6.29
CA THR A 68 15.92 -2.62 -7.65
C THR A 68 16.76 -1.35 -7.82
N VAL A 69 16.66 -0.40 -6.88
CA VAL A 69 17.42 0.86 -6.97
C VAL A 69 18.92 0.64 -6.83
N LEU A 70 19.35 -0.25 -5.93
CA LEU A 70 20.78 -0.47 -5.63
C LEU A 70 21.48 -1.44 -6.59
N ILE A 71 20.74 -2.34 -7.25
CA ILE A 71 21.32 -3.39 -8.09
C ILE A 71 20.89 -3.19 -9.54
N ALA A 72 19.59 -3.15 -9.80
CA ALA A 72 19.08 -3.10 -11.17
C ALA A 72 19.42 -1.78 -11.89
N ILE A 73 19.30 -0.63 -11.22
CA ILE A 73 19.62 0.67 -11.83
C ILE A 73 21.12 0.80 -12.18
N PRO A 74 22.08 0.50 -11.28
CA PRO A 74 23.49 0.54 -11.63
C PRO A 74 23.87 -0.44 -12.74
N VAL A 75 23.27 -1.63 -12.78
CA VAL A 75 23.53 -2.61 -13.84
C VAL A 75 23.05 -2.08 -15.20
N LEU A 76 21.88 -1.45 -15.27
CA LEU A 76 21.41 -0.79 -16.48
C LEU A 76 22.35 0.35 -16.91
N LEU A 77 22.83 1.15 -15.96
CA LEU A 77 23.79 2.22 -16.25
C LEU A 77 25.13 1.68 -16.75
N ILE A 78 25.62 0.56 -16.22
CA ILE A 78 26.86 -0.08 -16.69
C ILE A 78 26.67 -0.67 -18.10
N VAL A 79 25.55 -1.36 -18.33
CA VAL A 79 25.26 -2.04 -19.60
C VAL A 79 25.02 -1.03 -20.74
N TYR A 80 24.31 0.06 -20.48
CA TYR A 80 23.89 1.03 -21.51
C TYR A 80 24.67 2.35 -21.50
N GLY A 81 25.17 2.78 -20.34
CA GLY A 81 25.86 4.06 -20.19
C GLY A 81 27.33 4.06 -20.62
N LYS A 82 27.91 2.88 -20.91
CA LYS A 82 29.36 2.70 -21.17
C LYS A 82 30.26 3.47 -20.17
N PRO A 83 29.99 3.44 -18.86
CA PRO A 83 30.88 4.11 -17.91
C PRO A 83 32.27 3.47 -18.05
N PHE A 84 33.31 4.31 -18.12
CA PHE A 84 34.72 3.90 -18.25
C PHE A 84 35.16 3.34 -19.62
N GLY A 85 34.35 3.44 -20.68
CA GLY A 85 34.77 3.08 -22.04
C GLY A 85 34.89 1.57 -22.32
N PHE A 86 34.44 0.72 -21.40
CA PHE A 86 34.42 -0.74 -21.60
C PHE A 86 33.33 -1.16 -22.60
N THR A 87 33.72 -1.87 -23.65
CA THR A 87 32.79 -2.55 -24.55
C THR A 87 32.51 -3.96 -24.04
N MET A 88 31.38 -4.16 -23.36
CA MET A 88 30.89 -5.51 -23.05
C MET A 88 30.37 -6.19 -24.31
N ASN A 89 30.68 -7.49 -24.47
CA ASN A 89 30.05 -8.30 -25.51
C ASN A 89 28.56 -8.51 -25.18
N GLU A 90 27.78 -8.84 -26.21
CA GLU A 90 26.33 -8.97 -26.10
C GLU A 90 25.91 -10.10 -25.12
N SER A 91 26.68 -11.19 -25.08
CA SER A 91 26.45 -12.31 -24.15
C SER A 91 26.63 -11.89 -22.69
N THR A 92 27.65 -11.09 -22.37
CA THR A 92 27.95 -10.58 -21.03
C THR A 92 26.88 -9.59 -20.57
N LYS A 93 26.41 -8.70 -21.46
CA LYS A 93 25.28 -7.81 -21.17
C LYS A 93 24.01 -8.60 -20.84
N ASN A 94 23.68 -9.58 -21.68
CA ASN A 94 22.49 -10.42 -21.47
C ASN A 94 22.61 -11.22 -20.18
N LEU A 95 23.78 -11.77 -19.86
CA LEU A 95 24.00 -12.51 -18.63
C LEU A 95 23.82 -11.61 -17.39
N LEU A 96 24.37 -10.38 -17.42
CA LEU A 96 24.20 -9.39 -16.35
C LEU A 96 22.74 -8.95 -16.19
N LEU A 97 22.04 -8.65 -17.29
CA LEU A 97 20.63 -8.27 -17.24
C LEU A 97 19.74 -9.42 -16.74
N ILE A 98 19.93 -10.62 -17.24
CA ILE A 98 19.15 -11.79 -16.83
C ILE A 98 19.40 -12.10 -15.35
N SER A 99 20.66 -12.15 -14.92
CA SER A 99 21.01 -12.47 -13.53
C SER A 99 20.53 -11.43 -12.50
N THR A 100 20.30 -10.19 -12.92
CA THR A 100 19.88 -9.10 -12.02
C THR A 100 18.38 -8.82 -12.11
N MET A 101 17.80 -8.82 -13.30
CA MET A 101 16.37 -8.54 -13.51
C MET A 101 15.49 -9.75 -13.19
N VAL A 102 15.89 -10.97 -13.53
CA VAL A 102 15.04 -12.15 -13.29
C VAL A 102 14.75 -12.35 -11.80
N PRO A 103 15.73 -12.27 -10.87
CA PRO A 103 15.43 -12.39 -9.44
C PRO A 103 14.51 -11.27 -8.93
N VAL A 104 14.74 -10.03 -9.35
CA VAL A 104 13.93 -8.87 -8.96
C VAL A 104 12.48 -9.02 -9.44
N LEU A 105 12.29 -9.41 -10.69
CA LEU A 105 10.97 -9.62 -11.29
C LEU A 105 10.25 -10.83 -10.68
N THR A 106 10.95 -11.95 -10.49
CA THR A 106 10.36 -13.17 -9.91
C THR A 106 9.94 -12.91 -8.47
N PHE A 107 10.80 -12.28 -7.67
CA PHE A 107 10.49 -11.98 -6.28
C PHE A 107 9.42 -10.89 -6.15
N GLY A 108 9.45 -9.87 -7.01
CA GLY A 108 8.40 -8.84 -7.10
C GLY A 108 7.03 -9.43 -7.44
N THR A 109 6.96 -10.29 -8.46
CA THR A 109 5.72 -10.96 -8.88
C THR A 109 5.19 -11.90 -7.80
N TRP A 110 6.08 -12.67 -7.16
CA TRP A 110 5.71 -13.53 -6.03
C TRP A 110 5.13 -12.72 -4.87
N ASN A 111 5.77 -11.60 -4.51
CA ASN A 111 5.29 -10.74 -3.43
C ASN A 111 3.93 -10.12 -3.75
N PHE A 112 3.74 -9.68 -4.99
CA PHE A 112 2.48 -9.16 -5.48
C PHE A 112 1.36 -10.20 -5.39
N LEU A 113 1.60 -11.44 -5.84
CA LEU A 113 0.62 -12.52 -5.77
C LEU A 113 0.27 -12.90 -4.32
N LYS A 114 1.28 -13.00 -3.45
CA LYS A 114 1.10 -13.37 -2.04
C LYS A 114 0.24 -12.36 -1.28
N TYR A 115 0.35 -11.08 -1.61
CA TYR A 115 -0.34 -10.01 -0.90
C TYR A 115 -1.44 -9.31 -1.70
N ARG A 116 -1.86 -9.88 -2.83
CA ARG A 116 -2.90 -9.32 -3.71
C ARG A 116 -4.22 -8.99 -3.00
N LYS A 117 -4.56 -9.74 -1.95
CA LYS A 117 -5.80 -9.57 -1.17
C LYS A 117 -5.69 -8.57 -0.01
N LEU A 118 -4.49 -8.08 0.30
CA LEU A 118 -4.29 -7.12 1.39
C LEU A 118 -4.51 -5.68 0.91
N PRO A 119 -4.95 -4.77 1.80
CA PRO A 119 -4.98 -3.34 1.54
C PRO A 119 -3.66 -2.81 0.96
N LEU A 120 -3.76 -1.82 0.07
CA LEU A 120 -2.64 -1.27 -0.68
C LEU A 120 -1.61 -0.54 0.20
N SER A 121 -2.01 -0.03 1.37
CA SER A 121 -1.12 0.70 2.26
C SER A 121 -1.55 0.60 3.72
N THR A 122 -0.59 0.55 4.63
CA THR A 122 -0.79 0.71 6.07
C THR A 122 -1.45 2.04 6.40
N GLU A 123 -1.07 3.13 5.72
CA GLU A 123 -1.65 4.46 5.92
C GLU A 123 -3.15 4.45 5.60
N TYR A 124 -3.54 3.76 4.52
CA TYR A 124 -4.96 3.62 4.15
C TYR A 124 -5.73 2.75 5.16
N ALA A 125 -5.12 1.65 5.61
CA ALA A 125 -5.72 0.77 6.62
C ALA A 125 -5.87 1.48 7.98
N GLN A 126 -4.89 2.30 8.38
CA GLN A 126 -4.93 3.10 9.61
C GLN A 126 -6.00 4.19 9.55
N LEU A 127 -6.11 4.90 8.42
CA LEU A 127 -7.19 5.88 8.21
C LEU A 127 -8.57 5.22 8.24
N GLU A 128 -8.70 4.02 7.66
CA GLU A 128 -9.95 3.25 7.70
C GLU A 128 -10.29 2.78 9.13
N ILE A 129 -9.30 2.32 9.90
CA ILE A 129 -9.47 1.98 11.32
C ILE A 129 -9.93 3.21 12.13
N GLN A 130 -9.24 4.35 11.99
CA GLN A 130 -9.59 5.59 12.71
C GLN A 130 -11.00 6.07 12.38
N LEU A 131 -11.39 5.99 11.10
CA LEU A 131 -12.73 6.37 10.66
C LEU A 131 -13.80 5.47 11.29
N ILE A 132 -13.58 4.15 11.27
CA ILE A 132 -14.53 3.18 11.83
C ILE A 132 -14.64 3.35 13.35
N GLU A 133 -13.53 3.53 14.06
CA GLU A 133 -13.54 3.78 15.51
C GLU A 133 -14.28 5.08 15.87
N SER A 134 -14.09 6.15 15.10
CA SER A 134 -14.85 7.40 15.31
C SER A 134 -16.36 7.20 15.12
N ILE A 135 -16.78 6.51 14.06
CA ILE A 135 -18.19 6.23 13.78
C ILE A 135 -18.81 5.37 14.89
N LEU A 136 -18.09 4.37 15.39
CA LEU A 136 -18.54 3.52 16.49
C LEU A 136 -18.68 4.33 17.79
N ASN A 137 -17.67 5.12 18.16
CA ASN A 137 -17.72 5.98 19.35
C ASN A 137 -18.91 6.95 19.31
N ARG A 138 -19.19 7.59 18.17
CA ARG A 138 -20.37 8.46 18.03
C ARG A 138 -21.68 7.70 18.24
N ARG A 139 -21.78 6.45 17.75
CA ARG A 139 -23.00 5.64 17.88
C ARG A 139 -23.17 5.07 19.29
N ASP A 140 -22.08 4.69 19.94
CA ASP A 140 -22.08 4.18 21.31
C ASP A 140 -22.37 5.30 22.34
N HIS A 141 -22.09 6.57 22.02
CA HIS A 141 -22.46 7.75 22.83
C HIS A 141 -23.84 8.35 22.51
N ALA A 142 -24.46 7.96 21.39
CA ALA A 142 -25.79 8.43 21.00
C ALA A 142 -26.92 7.46 21.39
N ALA A 143 -26.57 6.27 21.89
CA ALA A 143 -27.47 5.26 22.46
C ALA A 143 -27.56 5.42 23.99
#